data_AF-A0A1V5NG09-F1
#
_entry.id   AF-A0A1V5NG09-F1
#
_cell.length_a   1.000
_cell.length_b   1.000
_cell.length_c   1.000
_cell.angle_alpha   90.00
_cell.angle_beta   90.00
_cell.angle_gamma   90.00
#
_symmetry.space_group_name_H-M   'P 1'
#
loop_
_entity.id
_entity.type
_entity.pdbx_description
1 polymer ?
#
loop_
_entity_poly.entity_id
_entity_poly.type
_entity_poly.pdbx_seq_one_letter_code
_entity_poly.pdbx_strand_id
1 'polypeptide(L)'
;MKTFTDNATRVWTISLTIDSVKRVRDLLNVNLLEPEAGEPPLLTRIGTDEILLCDIIYCLIKPQADSLNISDSQFGQSLGGDVILAAQNAFYDELIDFFQKRGRTDRAKAAATQQKMINLAIEKVTGNLNQIDVEKKMTEIFGGQFTP
;
A
#
# COMPACT_ATOMS: atom_id res chain seq x y z
N MET A 1 9.94 -13.47 0.06
CA MET A 1 9.77 -12.81 -1.26
C MET A 1 8.30 -12.90 -1.65
N LYS A 2 7.73 -11.78 -2.11
CA LYS A 2 6.34 -11.66 -2.55
C LYS A 2 6.28 -11.02 -3.92
N THR A 3 5.21 -11.26 -4.67
CA THR A 3 5.09 -10.75 -6.05
C THR A 3 3.74 -10.10 -6.29
N PHE A 4 3.69 -9.18 -7.23
CA PHE A 4 2.47 -8.62 -7.80
C PHE A 4 2.67 -8.37 -9.30
N THR A 5 1.58 -8.21 -10.04
CA THR A 5 1.61 -7.92 -11.49
C THR A 5 1.05 -6.53 -11.73
N ASP A 6 1.70 -5.74 -12.58
CA ASP A 6 1.23 -4.40 -12.95
C ASP A 6 0.32 -4.38 -14.20
N ASN A 7 -0.22 -3.20 -14.53
CA ASN A 7 -1.09 -3.04 -15.71
C ASN A 7 -0.38 -3.22 -17.06
N ALA A 8 0.96 -3.22 -17.05
CA ALA A 8 1.76 -3.56 -18.22
C ALA A 8 2.11 -5.06 -18.26
N THR A 9 1.44 -5.88 -17.43
CA THR A 9 1.64 -7.34 -17.30
C THR A 9 3.02 -7.75 -16.84
N ARG A 10 3.78 -6.83 -16.23
CA ARG A 10 5.10 -7.12 -15.65
C ARG A 10 4.93 -7.68 -14.24
N VAL A 11 5.67 -8.73 -13.92
CA VAL A 11 5.70 -9.32 -12.59
C VAL A 11 6.85 -8.72 -11.81
N TRP A 12 6.54 -8.11 -10.68
CA TRP A 12 7.53 -7.49 -9.79
C TRP A 12 7.71 -8.34 -8.54
N THR A 13 8.96 -8.60 -8.16
CA THR A 13 9.30 -9.29 -6.91
C THR A 13 9.70 -8.29 -5.83
N ILE A 14 8.96 -8.24 -4.74
CA ILE A 14 9.34 -7.51 -3.53
C ILE A 14 10.19 -8.42 -2.66
N SER A 15 11.43 -7.98 -2.39
CA SER A 15 12.38 -8.66 -1.52
C SER A 15 12.98 -7.69 -0.51
N LEU A 16 12.80 -7.98 0.77
CA LEU A 16 13.45 -7.22 1.84
C LEU A 16 14.80 -7.85 2.19
N THR A 17 15.85 -7.08 1.95
CA THR A 17 17.24 -7.39 2.26
C THR A 17 17.86 -6.15 2.89
N ILE A 18 19.04 -6.30 3.50
CA ILE A 18 19.75 -5.13 4.06
C ILE A 18 20.07 -4.10 2.97
N ASP A 19 20.36 -4.52 1.75
CA ASP A 19 20.60 -3.59 0.64
C ASP A 19 19.32 -2.85 0.21
N SER A 20 18.18 -3.56 0.10
CA SER A 20 16.93 -2.91 -0.31
C SER A 20 16.40 -1.94 0.75
N VAL A 21 16.51 -2.25 2.05
CA VAL A 21 16.14 -1.29 3.11
C VAL A 21 17.11 -0.10 3.19
N LYS A 22 18.41 -0.29 2.93
CA LYS A 22 19.36 0.82 2.81
C LYS A 22 18.99 1.74 1.65
N ARG A 23 18.62 1.19 0.51
CA ARG A 23 18.21 1.97 -0.67
C ARG A 23 16.98 2.82 -0.38
N VAL A 24 15.96 2.26 0.27
CA VAL A 24 14.78 3.02 0.70
C VAL A 24 15.17 4.15 1.65
N ARG A 25 16.05 3.89 2.62
CA ARG A 25 16.55 4.93 3.53
C ARG A 25 17.31 6.02 2.79
N ASP A 26 18.23 5.66 1.90
CA ASP A 26 19.13 6.60 1.25
C ASP A 26 18.40 7.46 0.20
N LEU A 27 17.39 6.91 -0.48
CA LEU A 27 16.61 7.63 -1.50
C LEU A 27 15.42 8.41 -0.92
N LEU A 28 14.74 7.89 0.10
CA LEU A 28 13.48 8.46 0.61
C LEU A 28 13.58 9.01 2.04
N ASN A 29 14.72 8.85 2.71
CA ASN A 29 14.87 9.13 4.14
C ASN A 29 13.87 8.35 5.01
N VAL A 30 13.53 7.12 4.60
CA VAL A 30 12.58 6.23 5.29
C VAL A 30 13.30 5.00 5.82
N ASN A 31 13.24 4.77 7.13
CA ASN A 31 13.81 3.59 7.75
C ASN A 31 12.78 2.47 7.93
N LEU A 32 12.68 1.55 6.97
CA LEU A 32 11.78 0.40 7.05
C LEU A 32 12.09 -0.53 8.23
N LEU A 33 13.28 -0.42 8.85
CA LEU A 33 13.62 -1.18 10.05
C LEU A 33 13.09 -0.55 11.33
N GLU A 34 12.44 0.61 11.29
CA GLU A 34 11.81 1.26 12.45
C GLU A 34 10.34 1.58 12.13
N PRO A 35 9.50 0.55 11.92
CA PRO A 35 8.09 0.71 11.52
C PRO A 35 7.24 1.53 12.50
N GLU A 36 7.67 1.59 13.77
CA GLU A 36 7.04 2.34 14.85
C GLU A 36 7.45 3.82 14.92
N ALA A 37 8.48 4.24 14.20
CA ALA A 37 9.03 5.59 14.33
C ALA A 37 8.17 6.65 13.63
N GLY A 38 8.20 7.87 14.18
CA GLY A 38 7.49 9.04 13.66
C GLY A 38 6.07 9.19 14.21
N GLU A 39 5.45 10.32 13.89
CA GLU A 39 4.08 10.66 14.25
C GLU A 39 3.32 11.19 13.02
N PRO A 40 2.35 10.45 12.47
CA PRO A 40 1.95 9.09 12.87
C PRO A 40 3.05 8.05 12.56
N PRO A 41 3.03 6.87 13.20
CA PRO A 41 4.01 5.81 12.97
C PRO A 41 4.18 5.47 11.49
N LEU A 42 5.39 5.08 11.08
CA LEU A 42 5.71 4.78 9.69
C LEU A 42 4.75 3.76 9.05
N LEU A 43 4.39 2.70 9.77
CA LEU A 43 3.40 1.72 9.26
C LEU A 43 2.05 2.34 8.92
N THR A 44 1.60 3.30 9.74
CA THR A 44 0.35 4.03 9.50
C THR A 44 0.50 4.89 8.26
N ARG A 45 1.59 5.65 8.13
CA ARG A 45 1.87 6.50 6.97
C ARG A 45 1.86 5.71 5.67
N ILE A 46 2.56 4.57 5.62
CA ILE A 46 2.59 3.69 4.43
C ILE A 46 1.18 3.19 4.06
N GLY A 47 0.31 2.98 5.06
CA GLY A 47 -1.05 2.50 4.84
C GLY A 47 -2.03 3.57 4.34
N THR A 48 -1.70 4.86 4.47
CA THR A 48 -2.61 5.98 4.17
C THR A 48 -2.06 6.97 3.14
N ASP A 49 -0.84 6.76 2.66
CA ASP A 49 -0.16 7.59 1.67
C ASP A 49 0.27 6.69 0.51
N GLU A 50 -0.55 6.63 -0.53
CA GLU A 50 -0.32 5.77 -1.70
C GLU A 50 0.90 6.20 -2.50
N ILE A 51 1.28 7.48 -2.44
CA ILE A 51 2.48 8.01 -3.10
C ILE A 51 3.71 7.47 -2.37
N LEU A 52 3.76 7.60 -1.03
CA LEU A 52 4.84 7.04 -0.22
C LEU A 52 4.96 5.52 -0.43
N LEU A 53 3.84 4.80 -0.48
CA LEU A 53 3.83 3.36 -0.75
C LEU A 53 4.42 3.07 -2.13
N CYS A 54 4.00 3.79 -3.17
CA CYS A 54 4.54 3.66 -4.53
C CYS A 54 6.06 3.87 -4.55
N ASP A 55 6.55 4.96 -3.96
CA ASP A 55 7.97 5.31 -3.92
C ASP A 55 8.80 4.24 -3.20
N ILE A 56 8.29 3.72 -2.07
CA ILE A 56 8.94 2.63 -1.32
C ILE A 56 9.01 1.38 -2.20
N ILE A 57 7.91 0.97 -2.83
CA ILE A 57 7.90 -0.23 -3.67
C ILE A 57 8.85 -0.06 -4.85
N TYR A 58 8.86 1.11 -5.52
CA TYR A 58 9.80 1.40 -6.59
C TYR A 58 11.26 1.26 -6.11
N CYS A 59 11.59 1.79 -4.94
CA CYS A 59 12.92 1.61 -4.34
C CYS A 59 13.26 0.13 -4.08
N LEU A 60 12.31 -0.68 -3.65
CA LEU A 60 12.51 -2.12 -3.40
C LEU A 60 12.74 -2.88 -4.71
N ILE A 61 11.99 -2.55 -5.77
CA ILE A 61 12.09 -3.21 -7.08
C ILE A 61 13.13 -2.57 -8.00
N LYS A 62 13.77 -1.47 -7.59
CA LYS A 62 14.66 -0.65 -8.44
C LYS A 62 15.65 -1.45 -9.29
N PRO A 63 16.34 -2.50 -8.79
CA PRO A 63 17.23 -3.30 -9.64
C PRO A 63 16.51 -4.01 -10.81
N GLN A 64 15.26 -4.44 -10.62
CA GLN A 64 14.41 -4.99 -11.68
C GLN A 64 13.92 -3.90 -12.63
N ALA A 65 13.57 -2.72 -12.10
CA ALA A 65 13.16 -1.59 -12.93
C ALA A 65 14.32 -1.10 -13.81
N ASP A 66 15.50 -0.97 -13.23
CA ASP A 66 16.74 -0.59 -13.92
C ASP A 66 17.09 -1.59 -15.04
N SER A 67 16.97 -2.90 -14.80
CA SER A 67 17.26 -3.91 -15.82
C SER A 67 16.26 -3.90 -17.00
N LEU A 68 15.05 -3.40 -16.77
CA LEU A 68 14.01 -3.24 -17.77
C LEU A 68 13.92 -1.81 -18.34
N ASN A 69 14.82 -0.90 -17.92
CA ASN A 69 14.79 0.53 -18.24
C ASN A 69 13.43 1.20 -17.93
N ILE A 70 12.82 0.83 -16.81
CA ILE A 70 11.57 1.41 -16.34
C ILE A 70 11.88 2.52 -15.33
N SER A 71 11.44 3.74 -15.65
CA SER A 71 11.54 4.86 -14.73
C SER A 71 10.48 4.81 -13.64
N ASP A 72 10.67 5.60 -12.60
CA ASP A 72 9.72 5.78 -11.50
C ASP A 72 8.34 6.21 -12.02
N SER A 73 8.30 7.21 -12.90
CA SER A 73 7.06 7.68 -13.51
C SER A 73 6.37 6.58 -14.35
N GLN A 74 7.12 5.77 -15.10
CA GLN A 74 6.56 4.65 -15.88
C GLN A 74 6.06 3.51 -14.98
N PHE A 75 6.71 3.29 -13.84
CA PHE A 75 6.25 2.35 -12.84
C PHE A 75 4.95 2.85 -12.20
N GLY A 76 4.91 4.09 -11.71
CA GLY A 76 3.70 4.71 -11.15
C GLY A 76 2.52 4.72 -12.12
N GLN A 77 2.75 5.00 -13.41
CA GLN A 77 1.71 4.92 -14.46
C GLN A 77 1.09 3.52 -14.60
N SER A 78 1.84 2.47 -14.26
CA SER A 78 1.36 1.09 -14.33
C SER A 78 0.62 0.60 -13.08
N LEU A 79 0.58 1.42 -12.02
CA LEU A 79 -0.12 1.10 -10.77
C LEU A 79 -1.55 1.67 -10.81
N GLY A 80 -2.47 0.92 -11.42
CA GLY A 80 -3.91 1.14 -11.25
C GLY A 80 -4.40 0.86 -9.83
N GLY A 81 -5.65 1.23 -9.52
CA GLY A 81 -6.20 1.11 -8.16
C GLY A 81 -6.22 -0.32 -7.58
N ASP A 82 -6.46 -1.32 -8.41
CA ASP A 82 -6.36 -2.74 -8.07
C ASP A 82 -4.90 -3.22 -7.95
N VAL A 83 -4.04 -2.75 -8.85
CA VAL A 83 -2.61 -3.06 -8.83
C VAL A 83 -1.91 -2.51 -7.59
N ILE A 84 -2.17 -1.26 -7.20
CA ILE A 84 -1.56 -0.68 -6.00
C ILE A 84 -2.02 -1.42 -4.73
N LEU A 85 -3.27 -1.88 -4.67
CA LEU A 85 -3.76 -2.72 -3.58
C LEU A 85 -3.04 -4.09 -3.55
N ALA A 86 -2.84 -4.72 -4.72
CA ALA A 86 -2.07 -5.97 -4.81
C ALA A 86 -0.61 -5.76 -4.40
N ALA A 87 0.00 -4.65 -4.80
CA ALA A 87 1.34 -4.26 -4.44
C ALA A 87 1.47 -3.98 -2.93
N GLN A 88 0.48 -3.32 -2.32
CA GLN A 88 0.38 -3.09 -0.88
C GLN A 88 0.36 -4.41 -0.11
N ASN A 89 -0.46 -5.36 -0.55
CA ASN A 89 -0.54 -6.69 0.07
C ASN A 89 0.79 -7.44 -0.03
N ALA A 90 1.42 -7.45 -1.21
CA ALA A 90 2.73 -8.06 -1.40
C ALA A 90 3.80 -7.40 -0.52
N PHE A 91 3.75 -6.08 -0.35
CA PHE A 91 4.67 -5.33 0.50
C PHE A 91 4.53 -5.71 1.98
N TYR A 92 3.31 -5.66 2.54
CA TYR A 92 3.11 -6.01 3.95
C TYR A 92 3.45 -7.47 4.23
N ASP A 93 3.09 -8.39 3.35
CA ASP A 93 3.45 -9.79 3.45
C ASP A 93 4.97 -10.01 3.52
N GLU A 94 5.74 -9.29 2.70
CA GLU A 94 7.21 -9.38 2.71
C GLU A 94 7.78 -8.75 3.99
N LEU A 95 7.22 -7.63 4.44
CA LEU A 95 7.63 -6.94 5.67
C LEU A 95 7.42 -7.81 6.91
N ILE A 96 6.27 -8.49 6.99
CA ILE A 96 5.94 -9.44 8.05
C ILE A 96 6.93 -10.60 8.04
N ASP A 97 7.15 -11.24 6.89
CA ASP A 97 8.07 -12.38 6.74
C ASP A 97 9.50 -12.00 7.12
N PHE A 98 9.98 -10.82 6.69
CA PHE A 98 11.29 -10.30 7.04
C PHE A 98 11.47 -10.16 8.56
N PHE A 99 10.52 -9.51 9.25
CA PHE A 99 10.60 -9.33 10.69
C PHE A 99 10.45 -10.63 11.47
N GLN A 100 9.59 -11.55 11.03
CA GLN A 100 9.47 -12.89 11.61
C GLN A 100 10.80 -13.63 11.55
N LYS A 101 11.43 -13.69 10.36
CA LYS A 101 12.74 -14.33 10.16
C LYS A 101 13.86 -13.67 10.95
N ARG A 102 13.75 -12.36 11.24
CA ARG A 102 14.71 -11.63 12.09
C ARG A 102 14.51 -11.88 13.59
N GLY A 103 13.45 -12.58 13.99
CA GLY A 103 13.06 -12.74 15.40
C GLY A 103 12.41 -11.51 16.00
N ARG A 104 12.01 -10.52 15.17
CA ARG A 104 11.30 -9.30 15.59
C ARG A 104 9.80 -9.48 15.46
N THR A 105 9.29 -10.43 16.23
CA THR A 105 7.86 -10.82 16.20
C THR A 105 6.92 -9.69 16.62
N ASP A 106 7.41 -8.75 17.43
CA ASP A 106 6.77 -7.50 17.80
C ASP A 106 6.43 -6.65 16.56
N ARG A 107 7.43 -6.40 15.71
CA ARG A 107 7.27 -5.60 14.48
C ARG A 107 6.48 -6.34 13.41
N ALA A 108 6.67 -7.65 13.29
CA ALA A 108 5.84 -8.47 12.41
C ALA A 108 4.36 -8.38 12.80
N LYS A 109 4.04 -8.45 14.09
CA LYS A 109 2.67 -8.30 14.59
C LYS A 109 2.11 -6.91 14.33
N ALA A 110 2.91 -5.86 14.49
CA ALA A 110 2.49 -4.49 14.17
C ALA A 110 2.15 -4.34 12.67
N ALA A 111 3.02 -4.82 11.78
CA ALA A 111 2.79 -4.79 10.33
C ALA A 111 1.53 -5.59 9.93
N ALA A 112 1.35 -6.81 10.47
CA ALA A 112 0.16 -7.62 10.23
C ALA A 112 -1.13 -6.95 10.75
N THR A 113 -1.05 -6.25 11.89
CA THR A 113 -2.19 -5.51 12.43
C THR A 113 -2.57 -4.35 11.52
N GLN A 114 -1.58 -3.61 11.00
CA GLN A 114 -1.81 -2.53 10.05
C GLN A 114 -2.47 -3.04 8.76
N GLN A 115 -1.94 -4.11 8.17
CA GLN A 115 -2.53 -4.74 6.98
C GLN A 115 -3.99 -5.16 7.22
N LYS A 116 -4.28 -5.76 8.39
CA LYS A 116 -5.65 -6.13 8.78
C LYS A 116 -6.57 -4.92 8.91
N MET A 117 -6.08 -3.81 9.46
CA MET A 117 -6.86 -2.58 9.60
C MET A 117 -7.25 -2.00 8.25
N ILE A 118 -6.33 -2.00 7.28
CA ILE A 118 -6.60 -1.56 5.90
C ILE A 118 -7.69 -2.43 5.27
N ASN A 119 -7.55 -3.76 5.34
CA ASN A 119 -8.52 -4.69 4.77
C ASN A 119 -9.93 -4.51 5.38
N LEU A 120 -10.01 -4.35 6.70
CA LEU A 120 -11.26 -4.09 7.40
C LEU A 120 -11.87 -2.73 7.03
N ALA A 121 -11.06 -1.70 6.79
CA ALA A 121 -11.55 -0.39 6.36
C ALA A 121 -12.18 -0.47 4.97
N ILE A 122 -11.53 -1.17 4.02
CA ILE A 122 -12.06 -1.42 2.68
C ILE A 122 -13.39 -2.17 2.77
N GLU A 123 -13.42 -3.28 3.51
CA GLU A 123 -14.64 -4.10 3.67
C GLU A 123 -15.80 -3.28 4.26
N LYS A 124 -15.54 -2.46 5.29
CA LYS A 124 -16.56 -1.62 5.91
C LYS A 124 -17.05 -0.50 4.99
N VAL A 125 -16.17 0.14 4.22
CA VAL A 125 -16.59 1.18 3.27
C VAL A 125 -17.49 0.56 2.19
N THR A 126 -17.10 -0.57 1.60
CA THR A 126 -17.90 -1.27 0.60
C THR A 126 -19.23 -1.77 1.18
N GLY A 127 -19.21 -2.36 2.37
CA GLY A 127 -20.41 -2.83 3.06
C GLY A 127 -21.39 -1.71 3.41
N ASN A 128 -20.89 -0.55 3.88
CA ASN A 128 -21.73 0.61 4.18
C ASN A 128 -22.34 1.21 2.91
N LEU A 129 -21.60 1.27 1.79
CA LEU A 129 -22.12 1.78 0.51
C LEU A 129 -23.29 0.93 0.00
N ASN A 130 -23.25 -0.39 0.19
CA ASN A 130 -24.36 -1.29 -0.17
C ASN A 130 -25.64 -1.08 0.66
N GLN A 131 -25.53 -0.43 1.83
CA GLN A 131 -26.67 -0.12 2.69
C GLN A 131 -27.26 1.26 2.42
N ILE A 132 -26.61 2.09 1.61
CA ILE A 132 -27.13 3.41 1.23
C ILE A 132 -28.07 3.24 0.05
N ASP A 133 -29.37 3.38 0.31
CA ASP A 133 -30.36 3.61 -0.74
C ASP A 133 -30.17 5.04 -1.29
N VAL A 134 -29.45 5.11 -2.41
CA VAL A 134 -29.07 6.36 -3.06
C VAL A 134 -30.30 7.14 -3.54
N GLU A 135 -31.34 6.44 -4.01
CA GLU A 135 -32.58 7.07 -4.47
C GLU A 135 -33.34 7.70 -3.30
N LYS A 136 -33.43 6.98 -2.17
CA LYS A 136 -34.03 7.51 -0.95
C LYS A 136 -33.27 8.73 -0.42
N LYS A 137 -31.94 8.68 -0.37
CA LYS A 137 -31.12 9.84 0.05
C LYS A 137 -31.20 11.01 -0.93
N MET A 138 -31.25 10.78 -2.24
CA MET A 138 -31.48 11.84 -3.22
C MET A 138 -32.83 12.52 -3.02
N THR A 139 -33.87 11.75 -2.71
CA THR A 139 -35.21 12.28 -2.43
C THR A 139 -35.22 13.11 -1.14
N GLU A 140 -34.48 12.70 -0.10
CA GLU A 140 -34.35 13.47 1.15
C GLU A 140 -33.56 14.78 0.96
N ILE A 141 -32.52 14.79 0.11
CA ILE A 141 -31.66 15.96 -0.10
C ILE A 141 -32.25 16.95 -1.11
N PHE A 142 -32.85 16.44 -2.20
CA PHE A 142 -33.30 17.24 -3.34
C PHE A 142 -34.83 17.30 -3.50
N GLY A 143 -35.57 16.41 -2.85
CA GLY A 143 -37.04 16.37 -2.91
C GLY A 143 -37.75 17.52 -2.19
N GLY A 144 -37.01 18.36 -1.44
CA GLY A 144 -37.53 19.60 -0.85
C GLY A 144 -37.55 20.82 -1.77
N GLN A 145 -36.95 20.75 -2.97
CA GLN A 145 -36.78 21.90 -3.86
C GLN A 145 -37.17 21.61 -5.31
N PHE A 146 -38.28 20.93 -5.57
CA PHE A 146 -38.96 21.05 -6.86
C PHE A 146 -40.46 20.91 -6.66
N THR A 147 -41.11 22.05 -6.43
CA THR A 147 -42.52 22.23 -6.83
C THR A 147 -42.53 23.36 -7.86
N PRO A 148 -43.19 23.16 -9.03
CA PRO A 148 -43.19 24.12 -10.13
C PRO A 148 -43.87 25.44 -9.79
#